data_AF-A0A6C0HCV3-F1
#
_entry.id   AF-A0A6C0HCV3-F1
#
_cell.length_a   1.000
_cell.length_b   1.000
_cell.length_c   1.000
_cell.angle_alpha   90.00
_cell.angle_beta   90.00
_cell.angle_gamma   90.00
#
_symmetry.space_group_name_H-M   'P 1'
#
loop_
_entity.id
_entity.type
_entity.pdbx_description
1 polymer ?
#
loop_
_entity_poly.entity_id
_entity_poly.type
_entity_poly.pdbx_seq_one_letter_code
_entity_poly.pdbx_strand_id
1 'polypeptide(L)'
;MTKCESGCGKAAYFNVIGQKKGRFCSGHKTDGMVNVIDKCCEENGCIGNRATFGLPNGKPKYCMTHAKEGMLNLTLKRCKGIDGVKCYTSPIYNFPNEKKGLYCIEHKLDGMVNVTGKRCEDKDCNIIAQFNIEGETTGRFCSTHKLDGMIDIKHSRCEFDGCHISPSYKYDTDTHCRFCTTHKLDGMIDGKHRKCKEEGCLVSPSYNYEGEEKPMYCIEHKLDDMIDVKHDKCEYITCGLRAVYNYDNETKVRFCLIHKLDNMVNKMCRFCQSEWCNIQVRTNKYDGYCLFCYVNLFPDKPVTRNYKTKERNVVDFVLNHFPQFTWISDKKVQDGCSKRRPDLLLDLGFQVVIIEVDENQHIGYDCTCENKRLMEISQDIGHRPLVFIRFNPDSYVTMKNELIKSCWRSNKNGIFIINKDNNNEWNNRLETLKTQIEYWSSNPTDKTIEVVHLYYDNFH
;
A
#
# COMPACT_ATOMS: atom_id res chain seq x y z
N MET A 1 -35.82 49.88 -7.04
CA MET A 1 -34.48 50.22 -7.56
C MET A 1 -34.63 50.96 -8.87
N THR A 2 -33.91 52.06 -9.05
CA THR A 2 -33.86 52.82 -10.30
C THR A 2 -33.35 51.92 -11.43
N LYS A 3 -33.90 52.07 -12.64
CA LYS A 3 -33.41 51.37 -13.83
C LYS A 3 -32.23 52.12 -14.43
N CYS A 4 -31.36 51.38 -15.12
CA CYS A 4 -30.21 51.94 -15.84
C CYS A 4 -30.66 52.98 -16.87
N GLU A 5 -30.08 54.18 -16.84
CA GLU A 5 -30.43 55.27 -17.75
C GLU A 5 -30.11 54.96 -19.22
N SER A 6 -29.17 54.06 -19.48
CA SER A 6 -28.90 53.51 -20.82
C SER A 6 -30.03 52.64 -21.39
N GLY A 7 -31.17 52.49 -20.70
CA GLY A 7 -32.36 51.79 -21.20
C GLY A 7 -32.30 50.26 -21.17
N CYS A 8 -31.24 49.64 -20.64
CA CYS A 8 -31.04 48.18 -20.72
C CYS A 8 -31.88 47.33 -19.75
N GLY A 9 -32.82 47.93 -19.01
CA GLY A 9 -33.70 47.24 -18.06
C GLY A 9 -33.02 46.70 -16.79
N LYS A 10 -31.69 46.70 -16.70
CA LYS A 10 -30.94 46.32 -15.49
C LYS A 10 -31.08 47.37 -14.38
N ALA A 11 -30.95 46.95 -13.12
CA ALA A 11 -30.96 47.87 -11.99
C ALA A 11 -29.69 48.74 -11.97
N ALA A 12 -29.87 50.01 -11.62
CA ALA A 12 -28.80 50.99 -11.53
C ALA A 12 -28.21 51.03 -10.12
N TYR A 13 -26.91 50.73 -10.02
CA TYR A 13 -26.15 50.72 -8.77
C TYR A 13 -25.00 51.72 -8.77
N PHE A 14 -24.55 52.15 -9.96
CA PHE A 14 -23.34 52.93 -10.14
C PHE A 14 -23.65 54.39 -10.45
N ASN A 15 -22.85 55.29 -9.86
CA ASN A 15 -22.87 56.72 -10.14
C ASN A 15 -21.52 57.34 -9.73
N VAL A 16 -21.34 58.64 -9.97
CA VAL A 16 -20.19 59.40 -9.46
C VAL A 16 -20.20 59.45 -7.93
N ILE A 17 -19.00 59.54 -7.35
CA ILE A 17 -18.78 59.53 -5.89
C ILE A 17 -19.59 60.65 -5.22
N GLY A 18 -20.22 60.34 -4.08
CA GLY A 18 -21.02 61.29 -3.30
C GLY A 18 -22.51 61.35 -3.66
N GLN A 19 -22.91 60.78 -4.80
CA GLN A 19 -24.32 60.67 -5.17
C GLN A 19 -25.00 59.52 -4.42
N LYS A 20 -26.28 59.67 -4.07
CA LYS A 20 -27.05 58.63 -3.34
C LYS A 20 -27.92 57.73 -4.22
N LYS A 21 -28.10 58.10 -5.50
CA LYS A 21 -28.91 57.35 -6.46
C LYS A 21 -28.01 56.73 -7.54
N GLY A 22 -28.19 55.45 -7.82
CA GLY A 22 -27.55 54.79 -8.96
C GLY A 22 -28.21 55.22 -10.27
N ARG A 23 -27.40 55.51 -11.28
CA ARG A 23 -27.84 55.88 -12.65
C ARG A 23 -27.50 54.79 -13.67
N PHE A 24 -26.41 54.06 -13.44
CA PHE A 24 -25.90 53.05 -14.37
C PHE A 24 -25.80 51.65 -13.75
N CYS A 25 -25.92 50.61 -14.57
CA CYS A 25 -25.64 49.23 -14.19
C CYS A 25 -24.15 48.92 -14.32
N SER A 26 -23.69 47.76 -13.82
CA SER A 26 -22.27 47.38 -13.87
C SER A 26 -21.68 47.35 -15.29
N GLY A 27 -22.47 46.97 -16.29
CA GLY A 27 -22.04 46.95 -17.69
C GLY A 27 -22.07 48.31 -18.40
N HIS A 28 -22.66 49.34 -17.79
CA HIS A 28 -22.75 50.69 -18.36
C HIS A 28 -22.12 51.76 -17.45
N LYS A 29 -21.35 51.35 -16.45
CA LYS A 29 -20.57 52.28 -15.64
C LYS A 29 -19.37 52.76 -16.46
N THR A 30 -19.05 54.04 -16.39
CA THR A 30 -17.78 54.57 -16.93
C THR A 30 -16.71 54.58 -15.84
N ASP A 31 -15.47 54.85 -16.23
CA ASP A 31 -14.38 55.06 -15.28
C ASP A 31 -14.71 56.22 -14.32
N GLY A 32 -14.35 56.03 -13.05
CA GLY A 32 -14.72 56.95 -11.95
C GLY A 32 -16.09 56.72 -11.33
N MET A 33 -16.97 55.90 -11.91
CA MET A 33 -18.25 55.55 -11.30
C MET A 33 -18.13 54.40 -10.30
N VAL A 34 -18.74 54.57 -9.13
CA VAL A 34 -18.69 53.64 -8.00
C VAL A 34 -20.08 53.15 -7.64
N ASN A 35 -20.17 51.99 -6.97
CA ASN A 35 -21.44 51.53 -6.43
C ASN A 35 -21.86 52.50 -5.29
N VAL A 36 -22.99 53.17 -5.46
CA VAL A 36 -23.51 54.17 -4.50
C VAL A 36 -24.74 53.67 -3.74
N ILE A 37 -25.19 52.45 -4.04
CA ILE A 37 -26.40 51.85 -3.47
C ILE A 37 -26.05 50.85 -2.37
N ASP A 38 -25.07 49.97 -2.63
CA ASP A 38 -24.61 49.03 -1.62
C ASP A 38 -23.75 49.73 -0.57
N LYS A 39 -23.73 49.18 0.65
CA LYS A 39 -22.80 49.65 1.68
C LYS A 39 -21.36 49.40 1.24
N CYS A 40 -20.58 50.47 1.17
CA CYS A 40 -19.15 50.42 0.86
C CYS A 40 -18.33 50.07 2.11
N CYS A 41 -17.10 49.66 1.86
CA CYS A 41 -16.07 49.43 2.89
C CYS A 41 -15.89 50.67 3.79
N GLU A 42 -15.81 50.48 5.10
CA GLU A 42 -15.58 51.52 6.11
C GLU A 42 -14.09 51.93 6.23
N GLU A 43 -13.18 51.28 5.50
CA GLU A 43 -11.75 51.61 5.52
C GLU A 43 -11.48 52.95 4.83
N ASN A 44 -10.67 53.80 5.47
CA ASN A 44 -10.36 55.14 4.97
C ASN A 44 -9.70 55.07 3.59
N GLY A 45 -10.25 55.81 2.62
CA GLY A 45 -9.75 55.80 1.24
C GLY A 45 -10.23 54.63 0.39
N CYS A 46 -11.01 53.68 0.92
CA CYS A 46 -11.59 52.60 0.14
C CYS A 46 -12.89 53.02 -0.53
N ILE A 47 -12.84 53.34 -1.83
CA ILE A 47 -14.01 53.84 -2.58
C ILE A 47 -14.57 52.76 -3.50
N GLY A 48 -15.89 52.52 -3.43
CA GLY A 48 -16.63 51.70 -4.39
C GLY A 48 -16.57 50.18 -4.17
N ASN A 49 -15.74 49.69 -3.25
CA ASN A 49 -15.74 48.29 -2.83
C ASN A 49 -16.87 48.02 -1.83
N ARG A 50 -17.70 47.04 -2.13
CA ARG A 50 -18.79 46.61 -1.25
C ARG A 50 -18.24 46.02 0.05
N ALA A 51 -18.84 46.42 1.17
CA ALA A 51 -18.62 45.77 2.45
C ALA A 51 -19.27 44.37 2.44
N THR A 52 -18.43 43.33 2.52
CA THR A 52 -18.86 41.92 2.60
C THR A 52 -18.32 41.21 3.84
N PHE A 53 -17.27 41.74 4.47
CA PHE A 53 -16.60 41.17 5.64
C PHE A 53 -16.96 41.89 6.93
N GLY A 54 -17.05 41.15 8.03
CA GLY A 54 -17.28 41.68 9.37
C GLY A 54 -17.18 40.58 10.44
N LEU A 55 -17.29 40.97 11.70
CA LEU A 55 -17.27 40.02 12.82
C LEU A 55 -18.51 39.11 12.83
N PRO A 56 -18.42 37.90 13.39
CA PRO A 56 -19.57 37.02 13.59
C PRO A 56 -20.75 37.76 14.24
N ASN A 57 -21.96 37.51 13.75
CA ASN A 57 -23.22 38.15 14.15
C ASN A 57 -23.32 39.66 13.92
N GLY A 58 -22.28 40.31 13.39
CA GLY A 58 -22.28 41.72 13.02
C GLY A 58 -22.85 42.00 11.62
N LYS A 59 -22.70 43.26 11.20
CA LYS A 59 -22.96 43.69 9.82
C LYS A 59 -21.65 43.69 9.02
N PRO A 60 -21.69 43.44 7.70
CA PRO A 60 -20.54 43.67 6.84
C PRO A 60 -20.10 45.13 6.91
N LYS A 61 -18.80 45.35 7.13
CA LYS A 61 -18.16 46.67 7.24
C LYS A 61 -16.97 46.85 6.30
N TYR A 62 -16.28 45.76 5.94
CA TYR A 62 -15.05 45.82 5.15
C TYR A 62 -15.17 45.02 3.85
N CYS A 63 -14.40 45.37 2.83
CA CYS A 63 -14.23 44.53 1.64
C CYS A 63 -13.23 43.40 1.91
N MET A 64 -13.03 42.50 0.94
CA MET A 64 -12.10 41.36 1.06
C MET A 64 -10.66 41.78 1.38
N THR A 65 -10.17 42.85 0.74
CA THR A 65 -8.79 43.32 0.92
C THR A 65 -8.56 44.03 2.25
N HIS A 66 -9.61 44.51 2.90
CA HIS A 66 -9.56 45.19 4.19
C HIS A 66 -10.16 44.35 5.32
N ALA A 67 -10.33 43.05 5.10
CA ALA A 67 -10.76 42.13 6.14
C ALA A 67 -9.63 41.98 7.18
N LYS A 68 -9.96 42.25 8.45
CA LYS A 68 -9.04 42.06 9.58
C LYS A 68 -9.14 40.64 10.11
N GLU A 69 -8.16 40.23 10.90
CA GLU A 69 -8.17 38.91 11.57
C GLU A 69 -9.49 38.68 12.33
N GLY A 70 -10.05 37.47 12.19
CA GLY A 70 -11.34 37.11 12.78
C GLY A 70 -12.59 37.60 12.01
N MET A 71 -12.46 38.38 10.93
CA MET A 71 -13.60 38.78 10.11
C MET A 71 -13.97 37.72 9.08
N LEU A 72 -15.26 37.49 8.91
CA LEU A 72 -15.82 36.50 7.99
C LEU A 72 -16.61 37.19 6.88
N ASN A 73 -16.71 36.55 5.72
CA ASN A 73 -17.60 37.03 4.66
C ASN A 73 -19.06 36.80 5.08
N LEU A 74 -19.75 37.88 5.39
CA LEU A 74 -21.10 37.85 5.94
C LEU A 74 -22.20 37.80 4.88
N THR A 75 -21.87 37.93 3.59
CA THR A 75 -22.86 37.97 2.50
C THR A 75 -23.00 36.66 1.73
N LEU A 76 -22.07 35.71 1.93
CA LEU A 76 -22.15 34.39 1.29
C LEU A 76 -23.31 33.55 1.83
N LYS A 77 -23.80 32.62 0.99
CA LYS A 77 -24.73 31.58 1.42
C LYS A 77 -24.03 30.71 2.46
N ARG A 78 -24.76 30.33 3.51
CA ARG A 78 -24.19 29.68 4.68
C ARG A 78 -24.86 28.37 5.00
N CYS A 79 -24.10 27.50 5.64
CA CYS A 79 -24.62 26.33 6.28
C CYS A 79 -25.73 26.68 7.28
N LYS A 80 -26.81 25.89 7.28
CA LYS A 80 -27.92 26.00 8.23
C LYS A 80 -27.49 25.81 9.68
N GLY A 81 -26.36 25.15 9.93
CA GLY A 81 -25.89 24.78 11.26
C GLY A 81 -26.74 23.67 11.87
N ILE A 82 -26.48 23.38 13.15
CA ILE A 82 -27.24 22.47 13.99
C ILE A 82 -27.71 23.27 15.21
N ASP A 83 -28.90 22.98 15.73
CA ASP A 83 -29.48 23.58 16.95
C ASP A 83 -29.48 25.11 17.00
N GLY A 84 -29.69 25.75 15.85
CA GLY A 84 -29.75 27.22 15.73
C GLY A 84 -28.39 27.93 15.81
N VAL A 85 -27.29 27.20 15.93
CA VAL A 85 -25.93 27.77 15.91
C VAL A 85 -25.58 28.19 14.49
N LYS A 86 -25.28 29.49 14.31
CA LYS A 86 -24.93 30.03 12.99
C LYS A 86 -23.56 29.51 12.55
N CYS A 87 -23.54 28.76 11.45
CA CYS A 87 -22.33 28.40 10.75
C CYS A 87 -22.01 29.42 9.65
N TYR A 88 -20.74 29.73 9.44
CA TYR A 88 -20.27 30.68 8.43
C TYR A 88 -19.58 29.99 7.24
N THR A 89 -19.53 28.66 7.26
CA THR A 89 -18.96 27.84 6.19
C THR A 89 -19.94 27.70 5.03
N SER A 90 -19.41 27.72 3.81
CA SER A 90 -20.19 27.52 2.59
C SER A 90 -20.91 26.16 2.60
N PRO A 91 -22.22 26.12 2.32
CA PRO A 91 -22.97 24.88 2.32
C PRO A 91 -22.82 24.17 0.97
N ILE A 92 -22.30 22.95 1.00
CA ILE A 92 -22.14 22.11 -0.19
C ILE A 92 -22.86 20.76 -0.06
N TYR A 93 -23.27 20.37 1.15
CA TYR A 93 -23.94 19.11 1.44
C TYR A 93 -25.46 19.26 1.52
N ASN A 94 -26.17 18.27 0.99
CA ASN A 94 -27.60 18.08 1.12
C ASN A 94 -27.96 16.61 0.82
N PHE A 95 -29.22 16.22 0.94
CA PHE A 95 -29.67 14.89 0.52
C PHE A 95 -29.52 14.68 -0.99
N PRO A 96 -29.41 13.43 -1.46
CA PRO A 96 -29.34 13.10 -2.89
C PRO A 96 -30.43 13.80 -3.72
N ASN A 97 -30.13 14.12 -4.98
CA ASN A 97 -30.99 14.83 -5.94
C ASN A 97 -31.31 16.31 -5.66
N GLU A 98 -30.99 16.82 -4.47
CA GLU A 98 -31.08 18.25 -4.21
C GLU A 98 -30.05 19.03 -5.03
N LYS A 99 -30.41 20.22 -5.51
CA LYS A 99 -29.51 21.05 -6.34
C LYS A 99 -28.74 22.12 -5.55
N LYS A 100 -29.08 22.31 -4.28
CA LYS A 100 -28.55 23.37 -3.43
C LYS A 100 -27.99 22.77 -2.15
N GLY A 101 -26.74 23.08 -1.84
CA GLY A 101 -26.14 22.75 -0.55
C GLY A 101 -26.84 23.51 0.57
N LEU A 102 -27.11 22.84 1.68
CA LEU A 102 -27.67 23.43 2.90
C LEU A 102 -26.72 23.31 4.10
N TYR A 103 -25.80 22.36 4.07
CA TYR A 103 -24.89 22.06 5.18
C TYR A 103 -23.43 22.07 4.73
N CYS A 104 -22.51 22.40 5.65
CA CYS A 104 -21.07 22.17 5.44
C CYS A 104 -20.69 20.75 5.85
N ILE A 105 -19.43 20.37 5.72
CA ILE A 105 -18.97 19.00 6.05
C ILE A 105 -19.18 18.66 7.53
N GLU A 106 -18.88 19.59 8.45
CA GLU A 106 -19.03 19.42 9.89
C GLU A 106 -20.49 19.32 10.34
N HIS A 107 -21.41 19.94 9.60
CA HIS A 107 -22.84 19.93 9.91
C HIS A 107 -23.65 19.03 8.96
N LYS A 108 -23.00 18.18 8.16
CA LYS A 108 -23.71 17.26 7.28
C LYS A 108 -24.40 16.21 8.16
N LEU A 109 -25.65 15.90 7.84
CA LEU A 109 -26.34 14.77 8.47
C LEU A 109 -25.97 13.46 7.75
N ASP A 110 -26.23 12.34 8.41
CA ASP A 110 -26.06 11.03 7.79
C ASP A 110 -26.91 10.92 6.50
N GLY A 111 -26.36 10.26 5.49
CA GLY A 111 -26.95 10.19 4.16
C GLY A 111 -26.84 11.46 3.29
N MET A 112 -26.27 12.57 3.78
CA MET A 112 -26.04 13.76 2.95
C MET A 112 -24.78 13.66 2.08
N VAL A 113 -24.86 14.20 0.87
CA VAL A 113 -23.82 14.18 -0.17
C VAL A 113 -23.51 15.59 -0.66
N ASN A 114 -22.32 15.83 -1.24
CA ASN A 114 -21.94 17.17 -1.73
C ASN A 114 -22.68 17.54 -3.02
N VAL A 115 -23.82 18.21 -2.97
CA VAL A 115 -24.72 18.45 -4.12
C VAL A 115 -24.30 19.58 -5.08
N THR A 116 -23.19 20.26 -4.80
CA THR A 116 -22.75 21.40 -5.63
C THR A 116 -21.86 21.00 -6.80
N GLY A 117 -21.17 19.86 -6.71
CA GLY A 117 -20.35 19.31 -7.80
C GLY A 117 -21.17 18.53 -8.82
N LYS A 118 -20.73 18.52 -10.09
CA LYS A 118 -21.34 17.68 -11.13
C LYS A 118 -21.21 16.21 -10.71
N ARG A 119 -22.32 15.48 -10.78
CA ARG A 119 -22.40 14.06 -10.41
C ARG A 119 -21.90 13.16 -11.52
N CYS A 120 -21.48 11.98 -11.11
CA CYS A 120 -21.31 10.85 -12.00
C CYS A 120 -22.60 10.63 -12.81
N GLU A 121 -22.47 10.39 -14.11
CA GLU A 121 -23.59 10.13 -15.03
C GLU A 121 -24.21 8.74 -14.84
N ASP A 122 -23.51 7.84 -14.13
CA ASP A 122 -24.04 6.53 -13.76
C ASP A 122 -25.27 6.63 -12.83
N LYS A 123 -26.25 5.75 -13.04
CA LYS A 123 -27.53 5.78 -12.30
C LYS A 123 -27.27 5.56 -10.82
N ASP A 124 -27.95 6.35 -9.98
CA ASP A 124 -27.87 6.29 -8.51
C ASP A 124 -26.47 6.56 -7.91
N CYS A 125 -25.50 7.03 -8.72
CA CYS A 125 -24.18 7.40 -8.22
C CYS A 125 -24.13 8.86 -7.73
N ASN A 126 -23.96 9.03 -6.42
CA ASN A 126 -23.82 10.36 -5.78
C ASN A 126 -22.37 10.86 -5.66
N ILE A 127 -21.40 10.16 -6.26
CA ILE A 127 -19.99 10.56 -6.24
C ILE A 127 -19.78 11.71 -7.24
N ILE A 128 -18.88 12.63 -6.91
CA ILE A 128 -18.50 13.73 -7.79
C ILE A 128 -17.81 13.17 -9.04
N ALA A 129 -18.22 13.64 -10.21
CA ALA A 129 -17.58 13.28 -11.47
C ALA A 129 -16.23 13.98 -11.61
N GLN A 130 -15.18 13.18 -11.79
CA GLN A 130 -13.79 13.62 -11.92
C GLN A 130 -13.14 13.08 -13.21
N PHE A 131 -13.73 12.04 -13.80
CA PHE A 131 -13.20 11.34 -14.96
C PHE A 131 -13.95 11.74 -16.23
N ASN A 132 -13.19 11.93 -17.30
CA ASN A 132 -13.71 12.11 -18.66
C ASN A 132 -12.62 11.73 -19.68
N ILE A 133 -12.90 11.85 -20.97
CA ILE A 133 -11.91 11.73 -22.05
C ILE A 133 -10.94 12.91 -22.01
N GLU A 134 -9.75 12.72 -22.60
CA GLU A 134 -8.74 13.76 -22.68
C GLU A 134 -9.22 14.99 -23.47
N GLY A 135 -8.82 16.19 -23.01
CA GLY A 135 -9.23 17.47 -23.59
C GLY A 135 -10.53 18.05 -23.01
N GLU A 136 -11.36 17.23 -22.36
CA GLU A 136 -12.58 17.69 -21.71
C GLU A 136 -12.33 18.39 -20.37
N THR A 137 -13.12 19.43 -20.07
CA THR A 137 -12.97 20.24 -18.84
C THR A 137 -13.99 19.89 -17.74
N THR A 138 -15.02 19.13 -18.10
CA THR A 138 -16.11 18.74 -17.17
C THR A 138 -16.12 17.25 -16.91
N GLY A 139 -16.18 16.84 -15.64
CA GLY A 139 -16.20 15.43 -15.28
C GLY A 139 -17.53 14.81 -15.69
N ARG A 140 -17.51 13.55 -16.11
CA ARG A 140 -18.72 12.77 -16.43
C ARG A 140 -18.90 11.59 -15.50
N PHE A 141 -17.82 10.93 -15.10
CA PHE A 141 -17.88 9.74 -14.25
C PHE A 141 -16.99 9.86 -13.01
N CYS A 142 -17.28 9.07 -11.98
CA CYS A 142 -16.38 8.89 -10.83
C CYS A 142 -15.33 7.80 -11.12
N SER A 143 -14.41 7.56 -10.19
CA SER A 143 -13.35 6.55 -10.35
C SER A 143 -13.86 5.13 -10.51
N THR A 144 -15.01 4.78 -9.92
CA THR A 144 -15.61 3.43 -9.98
C THR A 144 -16.42 3.21 -11.25
N HIS A 145 -16.95 4.27 -11.86
CA HIS A 145 -17.81 4.21 -13.05
C HIS A 145 -17.15 4.80 -14.30
N LYS A 146 -15.85 5.09 -14.23
CA LYS A 146 -15.11 5.55 -15.40
C LYS A 146 -15.11 4.44 -16.45
N LEU A 147 -15.30 4.81 -17.71
CA LEU A 147 -15.16 3.89 -18.83
C LEU A 147 -13.68 3.76 -19.22
N ASP A 148 -13.38 2.73 -20.01
CA ASP A 148 -12.03 2.55 -20.52
C ASP A 148 -11.60 3.77 -21.36
N GLY A 149 -10.32 4.15 -21.26
CA GLY A 149 -9.79 5.38 -21.85
C GLY A 149 -10.16 6.69 -21.15
N MET A 150 -10.99 6.68 -20.09
CA MET A 150 -11.25 7.89 -19.30
C MET A 150 -10.16 8.16 -18.27
N ILE A 151 -9.80 9.43 -18.15
CA ILE A 151 -8.74 9.96 -17.29
C ILE A 151 -9.31 10.93 -16.25
N ASP A 152 -8.60 11.09 -15.13
CA ASP A 152 -8.92 12.14 -14.15
C ASP A 152 -8.54 13.51 -14.73
N ILE A 153 -9.53 14.38 -14.90
CA ILE A 153 -9.35 15.72 -15.47
C ILE A 153 -9.39 16.83 -14.40
N LYS A 154 -9.59 16.48 -13.13
CA LYS A 154 -9.69 17.42 -12.02
C LYS A 154 -8.41 17.51 -11.22
N HIS A 155 -7.70 16.41 -11.04
CA HIS A 155 -6.44 16.39 -10.31
C HIS A 155 -5.23 16.62 -11.22
N SER A 156 -4.13 17.07 -10.61
CA SER A 156 -2.86 17.22 -11.32
C SER A 156 -2.35 15.87 -11.81
N ARG A 157 -1.71 15.90 -12.98
CA ARG A 157 -1.16 14.74 -13.66
C ARG A 157 0.35 14.89 -13.76
N CYS A 158 1.04 13.77 -13.96
CA CYS A 158 2.46 13.76 -14.30
C CYS A 158 2.69 14.64 -15.53
N GLU A 159 3.75 15.45 -15.52
CA GLU A 159 4.11 16.33 -16.64
C GLU A 159 4.77 15.60 -17.82
N PHE A 160 4.99 14.29 -17.69
CA PHE A 160 5.48 13.48 -18.79
C PHE A 160 4.36 13.29 -19.82
N ASP A 161 4.68 13.47 -21.09
CA ASP A 161 3.69 13.44 -22.16
C ASP A 161 2.94 12.10 -22.22
N GLY A 162 1.62 12.17 -22.36
CA GLY A 162 0.73 11.01 -22.32
C GLY A 162 0.62 10.30 -20.95
N CYS A 163 1.19 10.85 -19.86
CA CYS A 163 1.07 10.23 -18.55
C CYS A 163 -0.13 10.75 -17.75
N HIS A 164 -1.04 9.85 -17.38
CA HIS A 164 -2.24 10.19 -16.59
C HIS A 164 -2.14 9.77 -15.12
N ILE A 165 -0.94 9.42 -14.66
CA ILE A 165 -0.70 9.05 -13.26
C ILE A 165 -0.52 10.33 -12.43
N SER A 166 -1.09 10.35 -11.22
CA SER A 166 -0.92 11.47 -10.31
C SER A 166 0.56 11.61 -9.90
N PRO A 167 1.12 12.83 -9.93
CA PRO A 167 2.53 13.04 -9.65
C PRO A 167 2.81 12.92 -8.15
N SER A 168 3.94 12.31 -7.79
CA SER A 168 4.39 12.10 -6.40
C SER A 168 5.81 12.61 -6.16
N TYR A 169 6.54 12.98 -7.22
CA TYR A 169 7.93 13.40 -7.19
C TYR A 169 8.08 14.84 -7.65
N LYS A 170 9.04 15.54 -7.06
CA LYS A 170 9.39 16.92 -7.37
C LYS A 170 10.86 17.21 -7.07
N TYR A 171 11.36 18.34 -7.57
CA TYR A 171 12.58 18.91 -7.02
C TYR A 171 12.31 19.58 -5.67
N ASP A 172 13.36 19.77 -4.87
CA ASP A 172 13.30 20.45 -3.57
C ASP A 172 12.80 21.90 -3.69
N THR A 173 13.15 22.58 -4.78
CA THR A 173 12.72 23.94 -5.14
C THR A 173 11.26 24.04 -5.56
N ASP A 174 10.64 22.93 -5.97
CA ASP A 174 9.25 22.92 -6.42
C ASP A 174 8.28 22.92 -5.22
N THR A 175 7.18 23.65 -5.35
CA THR A 175 6.11 23.65 -4.34
C THR A 175 5.22 22.41 -4.43
N HIS A 176 5.05 21.82 -5.62
CA HIS A 176 4.12 20.72 -5.88
C HIS A 176 4.80 19.56 -6.62
N CYS A 177 4.20 18.36 -6.53
CA CYS A 177 4.66 17.18 -7.27
C CYS A 177 4.37 17.32 -8.77
N ARG A 178 5.36 17.03 -9.61
CA ARG A 178 5.33 17.19 -11.07
C ARG A 178 5.39 15.86 -11.82
N PHE A 179 6.05 14.84 -11.24
CA PHE A 179 6.26 13.55 -11.91
C PHE A 179 5.77 12.36 -11.08
N CYS A 180 5.32 11.29 -11.73
CA CYS A 180 4.98 10.02 -11.07
C CYS A 180 6.24 9.17 -10.83
N THR A 181 6.08 8.03 -10.15
CA THR A 181 7.19 7.13 -9.82
C THR A 181 7.95 6.62 -11.03
N THR A 182 7.26 6.34 -12.13
CA THR A 182 7.85 5.81 -13.38
C THR A 182 8.58 6.89 -14.19
N HIS A 183 8.22 8.16 -14.01
CA HIS A 183 8.82 9.31 -14.70
C HIS A 183 9.65 10.18 -13.75
N LYS A 184 10.07 9.61 -12.61
CA LYS A 184 10.98 10.26 -11.68
C LYS A 184 12.33 10.45 -12.36
N LEU A 185 12.83 11.68 -12.38
CA LEU A 185 14.18 12.01 -12.86
C LEU A 185 15.19 12.03 -11.71
N ASP A 186 16.47 12.05 -12.07
CA ASP A 186 17.55 12.16 -11.09
C ASP A 186 17.46 13.49 -10.32
N GLY A 187 17.83 13.45 -9.04
CA GLY A 187 17.66 14.56 -8.10
C GLY A 187 16.23 14.82 -7.61
N MET A 188 15.19 14.13 -8.14
CA MET A 188 13.83 14.29 -7.63
C MET A 188 13.58 13.52 -6.33
N ILE A 189 12.85 14.14 -5.41
CA ILE A 189 12.44 13.58 -4.13
C ILE A 189 10.94 13.23 -4.15
N ASP A 190 10.56 12.23 -3.36
CA ASP A 190 9.14 11.95 -3.09
C ASP A 190 8.58 13.09 -2.23
N GLY A 191 7.69 13.89 -2.82
CA GLY A 191 7.04 15.03 -2.16
C GLY A 191 5.71 14.68 -1.50
N LYS A 192 5.19 13.46 -1.72
CA LYS A 192 3.95 13.00 -1.11
C LYS A 192 4.18 12.26 0.20
N HIS A 193 5.16 11.35 0.20
CA HIS A 193 5.43 10.50 1.34
C HIS A 193 6.53 11.10 2.20
N ARG A 194 6.21 11.37 3.48
CA ARG A 194 7.21 11.80 4.45
C ARG A 194 8.30 10.76 4.58
N LYS A 195 9.53 11.25 4.72
CA LYS A 195 10.73 10.47 5.02
C LYS A 195 11.18 10.76 6.45
N CYS A 196 11.97 9.84 6.99
CA CYS A 196 12.65 10.03 8.27
C CYS A 196 13.47 11.34 8.23
N LYS A 197 13.52 12.03 9.36
CA LYS A 197 14.23 13.30 9.52
C LYS A 197 15.75 13.14 9.50
N GLU A 198 16.26 11.94 9.77
CA GLU A 198 17.68 11.62 9.65
C GLU A 198 18.19 11.83 8.22
N GLU A 199 19.33 12.50 8.08
CA GLU A 199 19.91 12.81 6.76
C GLU A 199 20.19 11.54 5.97
N GLY A 200 19.76 11.51 4.70
CA GLY A 200 19.93 10.36 3.81
C GLY A 200 18.96 9.19 4.06
N CYS A 201 18.13 9.21 5.11
CA CYS A 201 17.20 8.13 5.38
C CYS A 201 15.94 8.21 4.48
N LEU A 202 15.71 7.17 3.68
CA LEU A 202 14.55 7.07 2.78
C LEU A 202 13.34 6.34 3.40
N VAL A 203 13.47 5.84 4.63
CA VAL A 203 12.43 5.07 5.31
C VAL A 203 11.32 5.99 5.78
N SER A 204 10.06 5.57 5.63
CA SER A 204 8.92 6.34 6.15
C SER A 204 8.95 6.39 7.68
N PRO A 205 8.73 7.57 8.28
CA PRO A 205 8.75 7.71 9.73
C PRO A 205 7.48 7.11 10.35
N SER A 206 7.64 6.58 11.57
CA SER A 206 6.53 6.14 12.41
C SER A 206 6.64 6.67 13.84
N TYR A 207 7.79 7.20 14.24
CA TYR A 207 8.11 7.56 15.62
C TYR A 207 8.20 9.07 15.82
N ASN A 208 7.75 9.54 16.98
CA ASN A 208 7.95 10.88 17.50
C ASN A 208 7.75 10.89 19.03
N TYR A 209 7.91 12.05 19.67
CA TYR A 209 7.61 12.24 21.09
C TYR A 209 6.11 12.17 21.38
N GLU A 210 5.77 11.85 22.63
CA GLU A 210 4.39 11.81 23.07
C GLU A 210 3.70 13.17 22.95
N GLY A 211 2.46 13.17 22.43
CA GLY A 211 1.69 14.38 22.13
C GLY A 211 1.89 14.92 20.70
N GLU A 212 2.94 14.50 20.00
CA GLU A 212 3.17 14.90 18.61
C GLU A 212 2.43 14.00 17.62
N GLU A 213 1.53 14.57 16.81
CA GLU A 213 0.72 13.79 15.86
C GLU A 213 1.49 13.39 14.58
N LYS A 214 2.57 14.10 14.25
CA LYS A 214 3.30 13.90 12.98
C LYS A 214 4.53 13.03 13.21
N PRO A 215 4.65 11.83 12.62
CA PRO A 215 5.86 11.02 12.77
C PRO A 215 7.06 11.68 12.09
N MET A 216 8.22 11.68 12.77
CA MET A 216 9.46 12.30 12.30
C MET A 216 10.58 11.29 12.04
N TYR A 217 10.65 10.19 12.79
CA TYR A 217 11.75 9.23 12.71
C TYR A 217 11.26 7.82 12.36
N CYS A 218 12.11 7.03 11.68
CA CYS A 218 11.85 5.60 11.48
C CYS A 218 12.28 4.81 12.73
N ILE A 219 12.07 3.49 12.74
CA ILE A 219 12.42 2.65 13.90
C ILE A 219 13.92 2.66 14.21
N GLU A 220 14.77 2.66 13.18
CA GLU A 220 16.23 2.65 13.30
C GLU A 220 16.79 3.98 13.81
N HIS A 221 16.09 5.08 13.55
CA HIS A 221 16.51 6.44 13.93
C HIS A 221 15.63 7.03 15.04
N LYS A 222 14.83 6.20 15.72
CA LYS A 222 14.05 6.67 16.87
C LYS A 222 15.02 6.92 18.03
N LEU A 223 14.79 7.98 18.78
CA LEU A 223 15.46 8.21 20.07
C LEU A 223 14.73 7.44 21.19
N ASP A 224 15.37 7.23 22.34
CA ASP A 224 14.88 6.35 23.40
C ASP A 224 13.46 6.70 23.87
N ASP A 225 13.16 7.99 24.04
CA ASP A 225 11.87 8.48 24.50
C ASP A 225 10.82 8.64 23.38
N MET A 226 11.15 8.26 22.14
CA MET A 226 10.21 8.32 21.03
C MET A 226 9.31 7.08 20.96
N ILE A 227 8.03 7.35 20.77
CA ILE A 227 6.95 6.38 20.65
C ILE A 227 6.44 6.30 19.21
N ASP A 228 5.78 5.20 18.86
CA ASP A 228 5.04 5.12 17.59
C ASP A 228 3.82 6.04 17.67
N VAL A 229 3.79 7.09 16.85
CA VAL A 229 2.68 8.06 16.76
C VAL A 229 1.85 7.86 15.50
N LYS A 230 2.27 6.92 14.65
CA LYS A 230 1.61 6.63 13.37
C LYS A 230 0.52 5.58 13.53
N HIS A 231 0.72 4.60 14.40
CA HIS A 231 -0.19 3.47 14.58
C HIS A 231 -0.94 3.53 15.91
N ASP A 232 -2.16 2.98 15.93
CA ASP A 232 -2.98 2.93 17.14
C ASP A 232 -2.26 2.19 18.27
N LYS A 233 -2.29 2.78 19.47
CA LYS A 233 -1.80 2.14 20.71
C LYS A 233 -2.85 1.17 21.25
N CYS A 234 -2.38 0.19 22.00
CA CYS A 234 -3.23 -0.71 22.77
C CYS A 234 -4.13 0.10 23.71
N GLU A 235 -5.41 -0.27 23.82
CA GLU A 235 -6.38 0.43 24.69
C GLU A 235 -6.17 0.21 26.19
N TYR A 236 -5.26 -0.69 26.57
CA TYR A 236 -4.94 -0.89 27.97
C TYR A 236 -4.15 0.33 28.48
N ILE A 237 -4.64 0.97 29.54
CA ILE A 237 -4.28 2.33 29.99
C ILE A 237 -2.76 2.56 30.13
N THR A 238 -1.99 1.52 30.46
CA THR A 238 -0.53 1.61 30.66
C THR A 238 0.30 0.98 29.54
N CYS A 239 -0.32 0.58 28.43
CA CYS A 239 0.34 -0.13 27.36
C CYS A 239 0.66 0.76 26.16
N GLY A 240 1.96 1.08 25.98
CA GLY A 240 2.46 1.80 24.80
C GLY A 240 2.66 0.94 23.55
N LEU A 241 2.32 -0.35 23.59
CA LEU A 241 2.50 -1.25 22.45
C LEU A 241 1.46 -0.98 21.37
N ARG A 242 1.85 -1.16 20.11
CA ARG A 242 0.95 -1.08 18.95
C ARG A 242 -0.21 -2.08 19.07
N ALA A 243 -1.42 -1.59 18.84
CA ALA A 243 -2.60 -2.43 18.68
C ALA A 243 -2.57 -3.14 17.33
N VAL A 244 -2.80 -4.46 17.34
CA VAL A 244 -2.92 -5.28 16.14
C VAL A 244 -4.05 -6.33 16.22
N TYR A 245 -4.70 -6.46 17.38
CA TYR A 245 -5.77 -7.41 17.66
C TYR A 245 -7.12 -6.73 17.84
N ASN A 246 -8.18 -7.40 17.37
CA ASN A 246 -9.57 -7.15 17.74
C ASN A 246 -10.45 -8.37 17.40
N TYR A 247 -11.74 -8.33 17.71
CA TYR A 247 -12.71 -9.32 17.25
C TYR A 247 -12.88 -9.28 15.72
N ASP A 248 -13.29 -10.40 15.13
CA ASP A 248 -13.27 -10.55 13.68
C ASP A 248 -14.28 -9.62 12.96
N ASN A 249 -15.42 -9.35 13.58
CA ASN A 249 -16.44 -8.42 13.10
C ASN A 249 -16.04 -6.93 13.21
N GLU A 250 -14.97 -6.62 13.94
CA GLU A 250 -14.48 -5.26 14.14
C GLU A 250 -13.31 -4.97 13.19
N THR A 251 -13.30 -3.77 12.58
CA THR A 251 -12.26 -3.38 11.61
C THR A 251 -11.10 -2.63 12.25
N LYS A 252 -11.36 -1.91 13.35
CA LYS A 252 -10.33 -1.15 14.08
C LYS A 252 -9.49 -2.09 14.95
N VAL A 253 -8.20 -1.84 15.07
CA VAL A 253 -7.33 -2.56 16.02
C VAL A 253 -7.40 -1.90 17.40
N ARG A 254 -7.51 -2.70 18.46
CA ARG A 254 -7.70 -2.18 19.84
C ARG A 254 -6.66 -2.70 20.83
N PHE A 255 -6.15 -3.91 20.65
CA PHE A 255 -5.27 -4.56 21.63
C PHE A 255 -3.94 -5.01 21.02
N CYS A 256 -2.88 -5.02 21.83
CA CYS A 256 -1.60 -5.63 21.47
C CYS A 256 -1.63 -7.15 21.72
N LEU A 257 -0.55 -7.87 21.41
CA LEU A 257 -0.46 -9.31 21.62
C LEU A 257 -0.66 -9.72 23.09
N ILE A 258 -0.16 -8.90 24.03
CA ILE A 258 -0.15 -9.21 25.47
C ILE A 258 -1.52 -8.93 26.11
N HIS A 259 -2.24 -7.93 25.60
CA HIS A 259 -3.56 -7.54 26.12
C HIS A 259 -4.72 -8.02 25.25
N LYS A 260 -4.47 -8.96 24.32
CA LYS A 260 -5.56 -9.56 23.55
C LYS A 260 -6.44 -10.39 24.49
N LEU A 261 -7.75 -10.29 24.32
CA LEU A 261 -8.69 -11.18 24.98
C LEU A 261 -8.90 -12.46 24.16
N ASP A 262 -9.56 -13.43 24.77
CA ASP A 262 -9.97 -14.66 24.07
C ASP A 262 -10.84 -14.34 22.86
N ASN A 263 -10.64 -15.13 21.80
CA ASN A 263 -11.30 -14.98 20.49
C ASN A 263 -10.97 -13.69 19.71
N MET A 264 -10.01 -12.88 20.17
CA MET A 264 -9.46 -11.80 19.34
C MET A 264 -8.45 -12.32 18.32
N VAL A 265 -8.54 -11.83 17.09
CA VAL A 265 -7.68 -12.19 15.96
C VAL A 265 -6.75 -11.03 15.61
N ASN A 266 -5.58 -11.36 15.04
CA ASN A 266 -4.67 -10.35 14.53
C ASN A 266 -5.24 -9.77 13.23
N LYS A 267 -5.56 -8.47 13.20
CA LYS A 267 -6.12 -7.81 12.00
C LYS A 267 -5.06 -7.34 11.01
N MET A 268 -3.79 -7.30 11.43
CA MET A 268 -2.66 -6.93 10.56
C MET A 268 -2.13 -8.13 9.76
N CYS A 269 -2.35 -9.35 10.27
CA CYS A 269 -1.87 -10.59 9.69
C CYS A 269 -3.05 -11.45 9.26
N ARG A 270 -3.22 -11.69 7.96
CA ARG A 270 -4.23 -12.64 7.47
C ARG A 270 -3.71 -14.05 7.67
N PHE A 271 -4.56 -14.97 8.09
CA PHE A 271 -4.28 -16.40 8.16
C PHE A 271 -4.97 -17.13 7.01
N CYS A 272 -4.53 -18.34 6.73
CA CYS A 272 -5.15 -19.22 5.75
C CYS A 272 -6.63 -19.43 6.11
N GLN A 273 -7.51 -19.37 5.12
CA GLN A 273 -8.95 -19.59 5.32
C GLN A 273 -9.31 -21.03 5.69
N SER A 274 -8.43 -22.01 5.50
CA SER A 274 -8.70 -23.36 5.98
C SER A 274 -8.73 -23.37 7.50
N GLU A 275 -9.86 -23.79 8.09
CA GLU A 275 -10.08 -23.78 9.55
C GLU A 275 -9.03 -24.58 10.34
N TRP A 276 -8.41 -25.56 9.70
CA TRP A 276 -7.32 -26.39 10.25
C TRP A 276 -5.91 -25.86 9.94
N CYS A 277 -5.77 -24.66 9.38
CA CYS A 277 -4.49 -24.11 8.93
C CYS A 277 -4.18 -22.74 9.54
N ASN A 278 -3.19 -22.71 10.43
CA ASN A 278 -2.75 -21.46 11.09
C ASN A 278 -1.58 -20.77 10.36
N ILE A 279 -1.42 -21.00 9.06
CA ILE A 279 -0.35 -20.37 8.28
C ILE A 279 -0.75 -18.94 7.93
N GLN A 280 0.15 -18.00 8.20
CA GLN A 280 -0.04 -16.60 7.83
C GLN A 280 0.04 -16.42 6.30
N VAL A 281 -0.94 -15.73 5.74
CA VAL A 281 -1.06 -15.39 4.32
C VAL A 281 -0.67 -13.93 4.12
N ARG A 282 0.46 -13.69 3.45
CA ARG A 282 0.97 -12.33 3.18
C ARG A 282 0.43 -11.70 1.90
N THR A 283 -0.10 -12.51 0.98
CA THR A 283 -0.57 -12.05 -0.34
C THR A 283 -1.92 -12.66 -0.65
N ASN A 284 -2.75 -11.97 -1.44
CA ASN A 284 -4.03 -12.51 -1.87
C ASN A 284 -3.92 -13.37 -3.15
N LYS A 285 -2.70 -13.76 -3.55
CA LYS A 285 -2.44 -14.52 -4.79
C LYS A 285 -3.15 -15.88 -4.81
N TYR A 286 -3.42 -16.44 -3.63
CA TYR A 286 -4.02 -17.75 -3.42
C TYR A 286 -5.40 -17.62 -2.75
N ASP A 287 -6.13 -16.55 -3.07
CA ASP A 287 -7.52 -16.32 -2.66
C ASP A 287 -7.77 -16.44 -1.14
N GLY A 288 -6.79 -16.01 -0.33
CA GLY A 288 -6.87 -16.07 1.14
C GLY A 288 -6.41 -17.40 1.76
N TYR A 289 -5.97 -18.38 0.96
CA TYR A 289 -5.36 -19.62 1.44
C TYR A 289 -3.83 -19.51 1.45
N CYS A 290 -3.16 -20.33 2.27
CA CYS A 290 -1.73 -20.56 2.11
C CYS A 290 -1.50 -21.40 0.85
N LEU A 291 -0.28 -21.35 0.29
CA LEU A 291 0.06 -22.10 -0.93
C LEU A 291 -0.29 -23.60 -0.80
N PHE A 292 0.02 -24.21 0.35
CA PHE A 292 -0.26 -25.63 0.60
C PHE A 292 -1.77 -25.93 0.54
N CYS A 293 -2.59 -25.19 1.29
CA CYS A 293 -4.04 -25.38 1.28
C CYS A 293 -4.63 -25.08 -0.10
N TYR A 294 -4.15 -24.03 -0.77
CA TYR A 294 -4.61 -23.68 -2.10
C TYR A 294 -4.36 -24.80 -3.11
N VAL A 295 -3.19 -25.41 -3.07
CA VAL A 295 -2.84 -26.50 -3.99
C VAL A 295 -3.68 -27.76 -3.75
N ASN A 296 -3.88 -28.13 -2.48
CA ASN A 296 -4.60 -29.35 -2.14
C ASN A 296 -6.12 -29.20 -2.25
N LEU A 297 -6.68 -28.00 -2.03
CA LEU A 297 -8.11 -27.74 -2.13
C LEU A 297 -8.55 -27.37 -3.54
N PHE A 298 -7.66 -26.81 -4.36
CA PHE A 298 -7.99 -26.35 -5.71
C PHE A 298 -7.05 -26.93 -6.78
N PRO A 299 -6.94 -28.27 -6.90
CA PRO A 299 -5.96 -28.94 -7.76
C PRO A 299 -6.10 -28.59 -9.25
N ASP A 300 -7.26 -28.13 -9.71
CA ASP A 300 -7.50 -27.78 -11.12
C ASP A 300 -6.99 -26.39 -11.54
N LYS A 301 -6.59 -25.54 -10.57
CA LYS A 301 -6.14 -24.17 -10.85
C LYS A 301 -4.75 -24.16 -11.51
N PRO A 302 -4.44 -23.25 -12.46
CA PRO A 302 -3.14 -23.26 -13.15
C PRO A 302 -1.91 -23.20 -12.24
N VAL A 303 -2.02 -22.53 -11.09
CA VAL A 303 -0.96 -22.35 -10.09
C VAL A 303 -0.54 -23.67 -9.41
N THR A 304 -1.40 -24.68 -9.38
CA THR A 304 -1.15 -25.97 -8.71
C THR A 304 -0.41 -26.97 -9.60
N ARG A 305 -0.42 -26.74 -10.92
CA ARG A 305 0.00 -27.72 -11.94
C ARG A 305 1.45 -28.18 -11.84
N ASN A 306 2.32 -27.39 -11.20
CA ASN A 306 3.75 -27.68 -11.04
C ASN A 306 4.19 -27.72 -9.57
N TYR A 307 3.27 -27.81 -8.60
CA TYR A 307 3.63 -27.78 -7.18
C TYR A 307 4.52 -28.97 -6.80
N LYS A 308 5.71 -28.68 -6.26
CA LYS A 308 6.74 -29.65 -5.83
C LYS A 308 7.11 -30.69 -6.91
N THR A 309 6.97 -30.37 -8.19
CA THR A 309 7.16 -31.38 -9.25
C THR A 309 8.61 -31.88 -9.36
N LYS A 310 9.60 -30.98 -9.29
CA LYS A 310 11.01 -31.38 -9.34
C LYS A 310 11.46 -32.00 -8.02
N GLU A 311 11.08 -31.39 -6.90
CA GLU A 311 11.29 -31.92 -5.54
C GLU A 311 10.80 -33.37 -5.43
N ARG A 312 9.55 -33.65 -5.79
CA ARG A 312 8.99 -35.02 -5.76
C ARG A 312 9.76 -35.98 -6.64
N ASN A 313 10.21 -35.56 -7.83
CA ASN A 313 10.99 -36.44 -8.71
C ASN A 313 12.32 -36.87 -8.08
N VAL A 314 13.01 -35.96 -7.38
CA VAL A 314 14.24 -36.27 -6.65
C VAL A 314 13.93 -37.12 -5.42
N VAL A 315 12.88 -36.79 -4.66
CA VAL A 315 12.45 -37.56 -3.48
C VAL A 315 12.13 -39.00 -3.86
N ASP A 316 11.31 -39.20 -4.89
CA ASP A 316 10.96 -40.52 -5.40
C ASP A 316 12.20 -41.29 -5.88
N PHE A 317 13.16 -40.61 -6.53
CA PHE A 317 14.43 -41.23 -6.92
C PHE A 317 15.19 -41.75 -5.70
N VAL A 318 15.38 -40.94 -4.66
CA VAL A 318 16.12 -41.33 -3.45
C VAL A 318 15.41 -42.47 -2.72
N LEU A 319 14.09 -42.37 -2.50
CA LEU A 319 13.31 -43.40 -1.81
C LEU A 319 13.38 -44.76 -2.52
N ASN A 320 13.36 -44.77 -3.86
CA ASN A 320 13.44 -46.01 -4.64
C ASN A 320 14.83 -46.64 -4.67
N HIS A 321 15.90 -45.84 -4.61
CA HIS A 321 17.29 -46.33 -4.65
C HIS A 321 17.85 -46.70 -3.28
N PHE A 322 17.29 -46.12 -2.21
CA PHE A 322 17.74 -46.37 -0.83
C PHE A 322 16.61 -46.89 0.08
N PRO A 323 15.90 -47.98 -0.27
CA PRO A 323 14.81 -48.52 0.52
C PRO A 323 15.26 -49.13 1.86
N GLN A 324 16.56 -49.42 2.01
CA GLN A 324 17.15 -49.93 3.24
C GLN A 324 17.21 -48.88 4.38
N PHE A 325 17.05 -47.61 4.05
CA PHE A 325 17.10 -46.51 5.00
C PHE A 325 15.70 -46.01 5.36
N THR A 326 15.53 -45.59 6.61
CA THR A 326 14.28 -44.97 7.08
C THR A 326 14.31 -43.47 6.83
N TRP A 327 13.88 -43.07 5.64
CA TRP A 327 13.79 -41.66 5.26
C TRP A 327 12.58 -40.98 5.90
N ILE A 328 12.79 -39.77 6.41
CA ILE A 328 11.73 -38.84 6.80
C ILE A 328 11.56 -37.82 5.68
N SER A 329 10.44 -37.89 4.97
CA SER A 329 10.04 -36.92 3.93
C SER A 329 8.72 -36.23 4.30
N ASP A 330 8.65 -34.91 4.13
CA ASP A 330 7.47 -34.04 4.37
C ASP A 330 6.74 -34.25 5.73
N LYS A 331 7.43 -34.80 6.73
CA LYS A 331 6.95 -34.95 8.11
C LYS A 331 7.78 -34.07 9.04
N LYS A 332 7.14 -33.58 10.11
CA LYS A 332 7.88 -32.90 11.20
C LYS A 332 8.77 -33.93 11.89
N VAL A 333 10.00 -33.53 12.23
CA VAL A 333 10.91 -34.36 13.03
C VAL A 333 10.26 -34.64 14.38
N GLN A 334 10.22 -35.91 14.77
CA GLN A 334 9.66 -36.32 16.05
C GLN A 334 10.59 -35.81 17.16
N ASP A 335 10.03 -35.14 18.17
CA ASP A 335 10.72 -34.50 19.31
C ASP A 335 11.53 -33.20 19.04
N GLY A 336 11.45 -32.62 17.83
CA GLY A 336 12.04 -31.31 17.53
C GLY A 336 11.14 -30.13 17.96
N CYS A 337 11.72 -29.09 18.56
CA CYS A 337 10.97 -27.87 18.95
C CYS A 337 10.61 -27.01 17.72
N SER A 338 11.30 -27.22 16.59
CA SER A 338 11.07 -26.49 15.35
C SER A 338 9.88 -27.05 14.53
N LYS A 339 9.02 -26.16 14.00
CA LYS A 339 7.89 -26.52 13.11
C LYS A 339 8.32 -26.99 11.70
N ARG A 340 9.60 -27.31 11.49
CA ARG A 340 10.25 -27.38 10.17
C ARG A 340 10.22 -28.80 9.56
N ARG A 341 10.32 -28.87 8.23
CA ARG A 341 10.22 -30.08 7.41
C ARG A 341 11.34 -30.07 6.35
N PRO A 342 12.44 -30.81 6.54
CA PRO A 342 13.40 -31.03 5.46
C PRO A 342 12.74 -31.83 4.33
N ASP A 343 13.24 -31.69 3.09
CA ASP A 343 12.70 -32.45 1.95
C ASP A 343 12.95 -33.95 2.14
N LEU A 344 14.17 -34.30 2.56
CA LEU A 344 14.55 -35.64 3.01
C LEU A 344 15.52 -35.55 4.19
N LEU A 345 15.27 -36.36 5.22
CA LEU A 345 16.17 -36.55 6.36
C LEU A 345 16.40 -38.04 6.59
N LEU A 346 17.67 -38.38 6.82
CA LEU A 346 18.15 -39.70 7.19
C LEU A 346 18.93 -39.59 8.51
N ASP A 347 18.44 -40.27 9.55
CA ASP A 347 19.16 -40.40 10.82
C ASP A 347 19.90 -41.75 10.85
N LEU A 348 21.24 -41.70 10.86
CA LEU A 348 22.11 -42.88 10.94
C LEU A 348 22.53 -43.21 12.38
N GLY A 349 22.00 -42.49 13.37
CA GLY A 349 22.40 -42.56 14.77
C GLY A 349 23.67 -41.75 15.04
N PHE A 350 24.76 -42.04 14.33
CA PHE A 350 26.06 -41.37 14.50
C PHE A 350 26.15 -40.01 13.80
N GLN A 351 25.37 -39.80 12.73
CA GLN A 351 25.21 -38.53 12.05
C GLN A 351 23.87 -38.44 11.36
N VAL A 352 23.47 -37.22 10.99
CA VAL A 352 22.24 -36.97 10.24
C VAL A 352 22.59 -36.43 8.86
N VAL A 353 21.95 -36.99 7.82
CA VAL A 353 22.07 -36.53 6.44
C VAL A 353 20.74 -35.89 6.04
N ILE A 354 20.79 -34.62 5.62
CA ILE A 354 19.65 -33.88 5.11
C ILE A 354 19.88 -33.57 3.64
N ILE A 355 18.88 -33.84 2.81
CA ILE A 355 18.90 -33.47 1.39
C ILE A 355 17.85 -32.38 1.18
N GLU A 356 18.27 -31.29 0.53
CA GLU A 356 17.44 -30.13 0.21
C GLU A 356 17.41 -29.94 -1.31
N VAL A 357 16.21 -29.91 -1.90
CA VAL A 357 16.02 -29.71 -3.33
C VAL A 357 15.76 -28.23 -3.59
N ASP A 358 16.83 -27.49 -3.86
CA ASP A 358 16.79 -26.04 -4.00
C ASP A 358 16.49 -25.64 -5.46
N GLU A 359 15.21 -25.56 -5.81
CA GLU A 359 14.79 -25.03 -7.11
C GLU A 359 15.30 -23.58 -7.31
N ASN A 360 15.87 -23.31 -8.49
CA ASN A 360 16.55 -22.06 -8.85
C ASN A 360 17.64 -21.62 -7.85
N GLN A 361 18.36 -22.57 -7.25
CA GLN A 361 19.45 -22.33 -6.30
C GLN A 361 19.05 -21.47 -5.08
N HIS A 362 17.76 -21.33 -4.81
CA HIS A 362 17.23 -20.52 -3.70
C HIS A 362 17.70 -19.04 -3.72
N ILE A 363 17.99 -18.46 -4.90
CA ILE A 363 18.52 -17.08 -5.12
C ILE A 363 17.59 -15.95 -4.60
N GLY A 364 16.40 -16.29 -4.10
CA GLY A 364 15.39 -15.33 -3.63
C GLY A 364 15.22 -15.18 -2.11
N TYR A 365 16.04 -15.83 -1.27
CA TYR A 365 15.87 -15.81 0.18
C TYR A 365 17.06 -15.14 0.91
N ASP A 366 16.74 -14.23 1.83
CA ASP A 366 17.71 -13.55 2.71
C ASP A 366 18.63 -14.57 3.43
N CYS A 367 19.93 -14.52 3.10
CA CYS A 367 20.98 -15.39 3.64
C CYS A 367 21.09 -15.39 5.19
N THR A 368 20.47 -14.43 5.89
CA THR A 368 20.45 -14.36 7.35
C THR A 368 19.51 -15.39 8.01
N CYS A 369 18.49 -15.87 7.30
CA CYS A 369 17.56 -16.89 7.83
C CYS A 369 18.08 -18.33 7.69
N GLU A 370 18.92 -18.62 6.69
CA GLU A 370 19.53 -19.95 6.46
C GLU A 370 20.50 -20.34 7.58
N ASN A 371 21.34 -19.42 8.06
CA ASN A 371 22.26 -19.72 9.16
C ASN A 371 21.53 -19.93 10.49
N LYS A 372 20.45 -19.18 10.73
CA LYS A 372 19.57 -19.40 11.89
C LYS A 372 18.80 -20.72 11.79
N ARG A 373 18.39 -21.12 10.58
CA ARG A 373 17.77 -22.41 10.23
C ARG A 373 18.70 -23.59 10.53
N LEU A 374 19.96 -23.49 10.09
CA LEU A 374 21.01 -24.49 10.32
C LEU A 374 21.27 -24.71 11.81
N MET A 375 21.33 -23.61 12.58
CA MET A 375 21.60 -23.69 14.01
C MET A 375 20.44 -24.29 14.82
N GLU A 376 19.19 -23.99 14.47
CA GLU A 376 18.01 -24.56 15.13
C GLU A 376 17.94 -26.09 14.92
N ILE A 377 18.25 -26.59 13.72
CA ILE A 377 18.27 -28.03 13.42
C ILE A 377 19.41 -28.73 14.17
N SER A 378 20.61 -28.12 14.24
CA SER A 378 21.73 -28.67 15.01
C SER A 378 21.41 -28.77 16.52
N GLN A 379 20.69 -27.79 17.07
CA GLN A 379 20.24 -27.80 18.47
C GLN A 379 19.19 -28.89 18.72
N ASP A 380 18.19 -29.04 17.84
CA ASP A 380 17.13 -30.06 17.96
C ASP A 380 17.70 -31.49 17.91
N ILE A 381 18.85 -31.70 17.25
CA ILE A 381 19.47 -33.03 17.06
C ILE A 381 20.57 -33.32 18.11
N GLY A 382 20.80 -32.40 19.06
CA GLY A 382 21.76 -32.57 20.16
C GLY A 382 23.23 -32.43 19.73
N HIS A 383 23.51 -31.59 18.73
CA HIS A 383 24.85 -31.33 18.17
C HIS A 383 25.55 -32.54 17.52
N ARG A 384 24.79 -33.57 17.12
CA ARG A 384 25.34 -34.65 16.29
C ARG A 384 25.84 -34.06 14.94
N PRO A 385 26.90 -34.64 14.35
CA PRO A 385 27.37 -34.23 13.04
C PRO A 385 26.24 -34.22 12.01
N LEU A 386 26.15 -33.13 11.25
CA LEU A 386 25.07 -32.88 10.31
C LEU A 386 25.63 -32.62 8.91
N VAL A 387 25.20 -33.42 7.94
CA VAL A 387 25.59 -33.27 6.53
C VAL A 387 24.41 -32.77 5.72
N PHE A 388 24.54 -31.61 5.08
CA PHE A 388 23.58 -31.08 4.12
C PHE A 388 24.05 -31.37 2.70
N ILE A 389 23.23 -32.09 1.94
CA ILE A 389 23.40 -32.24 0.50
C ILE A 389 22.37 -31.33 -0.18
N ARG A 390 22.82 -30.20 -0.70
CA ARG A 390 21.98 -29.25 -1.43
C ARG A 390 22.02 -29.56 -2.91
N PHE A 391 20.86 -29.88 -3.48
CA PHE A 391 20.75 -30.34 -4.86
C PHE A 391 19.93 -29.35 -5.69
N ASN A 392 20.57 -28.73 -6.68
CA ASN A 392 19.90 -27.83 -7.61
C ASN A 392 19.41 -28.57 -8.88
N PRO A 393 18.10 -28.66 -9.12
CA PRO A 393 17.58 -29.29 -10.32
C PRO A 393 17.58 -28.37 -11.56
N ASP A 394 17.91 -27.09 -11.40
CA ASP A 394 17.77 -26.06 -12.43
C ASP A 394 19.08 -25.70 -13.14
N SER A 395 19.09 -24.63 -13.93
CA SER A 395 20.31 -24.13 -14.57
C SER A 395 21.30 -23.61 -13.53
N TYR A 396 22.58 -23.66 -13.89
CA TYR A 396 23.67 -23.10 -13.10
C TYR A 396 24.84 -22.69 -14.01
N VAL A 397 25.73 -21.86 -13.48
CA VAL A 397 26.92 -21.34 -14.15
C VAL A 397 28.16 -22.04 -13.58
N THR A 398 28.96 -22.67 -14.44
CA THR A 398 30.20 -23.33 -14.03
C THR A 398 31.26 -22.30 -13.63
N MET A 399 32.33 -22.74 -12.95
CA MET A 399 33.49 -21.87 -12.65
C MET A 399 34.17 -21.29 -13.91
N LYS A 400 33.92 -21.88 -15.09
CA LYS A 400 34.40 -21.38 -16.39
C LYS A 400 33.46 -20.34 -17.00
N ASN A 401 32.46 -19.90 -16.25
CA ASN A 401 31.41 -18.97 -16.67
C ASN A 401 30.54 -19.51 -17.82
N GLU A 402 30.39 -20.84 -17.90
CA GLU A 402 29.55 -21.50 -18.90
C GLU A 402 28.18 -21.80 -18.29
N LEU A 403 27.10 -21.41 -18.99
CA LEU A 403 25.73 -21.65 -18.55
C LEU A 403 25.29 -23.08 -18.92
N ILE A 404 25.07 -23.92 -17.91
CA ILE A 404 24.40 -25.21 -18.06
C ILE A 404 22.90 -24.98 -17.95
N LYS A 405 22.17 -25.29 -19.04
CA LYS A 405 20.71 -25.11 -19.11
C LYS A 405 20.00 -26.09 -18.18
N SER A 406 18.80 -25.70 -17.70
CA SER A 406 17.97 -26.58 -16.88
C SER A 406 17.63 -27.89 -17.61
N CYS A 407 17.61 -28.99 -16.85
CA CYS A 407 17.12 -30.27 -17.33
C CYS A 407 15.59 -30.28 -17.50
N TRP A 408 14.90 -29.27 -16.98
CA TRP A 408 13.45 -29.16 -16.99
C TRP A 408 12.98 -28.10 -17.98
N ARG A 409 11.86 -28.39 -18.66
CA ARG A 409 11.16 -27.43 -19.53
C ARG A 409 9.66 -27.51 -19.33
N SER A 410 8.97 -26.42 -19.61
CA SER A 410 7.50 -26.41 -19.62
C SER A 410 6.95 -26.92 -20.95
N ASN A 411 5.97 -27.80 -20.92
CA ASN A 411 5.26 -28.25 -22.13
C ASN A 411 4.22 -27.19 -22.58
N LYS A 412 3.52 -27.45 -23.71
CA LYS A 412 2.50 -26.52 -24.25
C LYS A 412 1.36 -26.18 -23.27
N ASN A 413 1.14 -27.02 -22.25
CA ASN A 413 0.10 -26.86 -21.24
C ASN A 413 0.63 -26.24 -19.94
N GLY A 414 1.91 -25.85 -19.90
CA GLY A 414 2.54 -25.25 -18.73
C GLY A 414 3.14 -26.25 -17.74
N ILE A 415 3.14 -27.56 -18.02
CA ILE A 415 3.59 -28.62 -17.10
C ILE A 415 5.10 -28.86 -17.25
N PHE A 416 5.83 -28.91 -16.14
CA PHE A 416 7.26 -29.24 -16.16
C PHE A 416 7.51 -30.70 -16.54
N ILE A 417 8.34 -30.89 -17.56
CA ILE A 417 8.81 -32.18 -18.05
C ILE A 417 10.33 -32.14 -18.20
N ILE A 418 10.99 -33.30 -18.05
CA ILE A 418 12.42 -33.43 -18.34
C ILE A 418 12.64 -33.22 -19.85
N ASN A 419 13.60 -32.37 -20.18
CA ASN A 419 13.97 -32.09 -21.56
C ASN A 419 14.62 -33.35 -22.17
N LYS A 420 14.05 -33.89 -23.24
CA LYS A 420 14.54 -35.12 -23.89
C LYS A 420 16.01 -35.03 -24.29
N ASP A 421 16.44 -33.83 -24.70
CA ASP A 421 17.82 -33.57 -25.15
C ASP A 421 18.83 -33.52 -23.98
N ASN A 422 18.34 -33.31 -22.74
CA ASN A 422 19.16 -33.20 -21.52
C ASN A 422 18.91 -34.37 -20.55
N ASN A 423 18.31 -35.47 -21.01
CA ASN A 423 17.98 -36.60 -20.13
C ASN A 423 19.25 -37.24 -19.53
N ASN A 424 20.33 -37.29 -20.31
CA ASN A 424 21.62 -37.78 -19.84
C ASN A 424 22.21 -36.88 -18.73
N GLU A 425 22.09 -35.57 -18.88
CA GLU A 425 22.53 -34.62 -17.86
C GLU A 425 21.73 -34.80 -16.56
N TRP A 426 20.40 -34.91 -16.65
CA TRP A 426 19.56 -35.15 -15.48
C TRP A 426 19.93 -36.43 -14.74
N ASN A 427 20.15 -37.52 -15.48
CA ASN A 427 20.59 -38.79 -14.92
C ASN A 427 21.97 -38.67 -14.26
N ASN A 428 22.91 -37.95 -14.87
CA ASN A 428 24.21 -37.66 -14.25
C ASN A 428 24.04 -36.93 -12.92
N ARG A 429 23.14 -35.94 -12.84
CA ARG A 429 22.85 -35.24 -11.59
C ARG A 429 22.34 -36.16 -10.50
N LEU A 430 21.38 -37.01 -10.83
CA LEU A 430 20.83 -37.98 -9.90
C LEU A 430 21.88 -39.02 -9.45
N GLU A 431 22.77 -39.44 -10.34
CA GLU A 431 23.85 -40.38 -10.01
C GLU A 431 24.90 -39.73 -9.09
N THR A 432 25.24 -38.45 -9.31
CA THR A 432 26.10 -37.70 -8.37
C THR A 432 25.45 -37.55 -7.00
N LEU A 433 24.15 -37.23 -6.94
CA LEU A 433 23.41 -37.20 -5.68
C LEU A 433 23.45 -38.55 -4.98
N LYS A 434 23.18 -39.64 -5.71
CA LYS A 434 23.25 -41.02 -5.19
C LYS A 434 24.64 -41.33 -4.62
N THR A 435 25.70 -40.97 -5.35
CA THR A 435 27.08 -41.20 -4.93
C THR A 435 27.41 -40.45 -3.62
N GLN A 436 26.93 -39.20 -3.49
CA GLN A 436 27.08 -38.43 -2.24
C GLN A 436 26.30 -39.05 -1.08
N ILE A 437 25.08 -39.52 -1.31
CA ILE A 437 24.30 -40.21 -0.27
C ILE A 437 25.02 -41.48 0.18
N GLU A 438 25.53 -42.30 -0.75
CA GLU A 438 26.31 -43.51 -0.42
C GLU A 438 27.56 -43.18 0.40
N TYR A 439 28.31 -42.16 -0.03
CA TYR A 439 29.51 -41.72 0.68
C TYR A 439 29.17 -41.27 2.11
N TRP A 440 28.24 -40.35 2.29
CA TRP A 440 27.87 -39.84 3.61
C TRP A 440 27.03 -40.82 4.44
N SER A 441 26.54 -41.92 3.85
CA SER A 441 25.92 -42.99 4.64
C SER A 441 26.93 -43.84 5.39
N SER A 442 28.20 -43.85 4.93
CA SER A 442 29.27 -44.69 5.49
C SER A 442 30.45 -43.91 6.07
N ASN A 443 30.58 -42.62 5.77
CA ASN A 443 31.69 -41.80 6.21
C ASN A 443 31.22 -40.72 7.19
N PRO A 444 31.64 -40.80 8.48
CA PRO A 444 31.32 -39.77 9.46
C PRO A 444 32.09 -38.47 9.18
N THR A 445 31.47 -37.31 9.43
CA THR A 445 32.18 -36.02 9.44
C THR A 445 32.57 -35.61 10.85
N ASP A 446 33.78 -35.04 10.99
CA ASP A 446 34.25 -34.43 12.25
C ASP A 446 33.69 -33.01 12.43
N LYS A 447 33.09 -32.42 11.37
CA LYS A 447 32.47 -31.10 11.46
C LYS A 447 31.09 -31.20 12.09
N THR A 448 30.74 -30.22 12.91
CA THR A 448 29.37 -30.09 13.42
C THR A 448 28.36 -29.93 12.28
N ILE A 449 28.75 -29.20 11.22
CA ILE A 449 27.95 -29.01 10.02
C ILE A 449 28.87 -29.12 8.79
N GLU A 450 28.52 -30.01 7.87
CA GLU A 450 29.13 -30.15 6.54
C GLU A 450 28.08 -29.82 5.48
N VAL A 451 28.45 -29.08 4.44
CA VAL A 451 27.52 -28.69 3.36
C VAL A 451 28.13 -29.03 1.99
N VAL A 452 27.45 -29.88 1.24
CA VAL A 452 27.78 -30.29 -0.12
C VAL A 452 26.81 -29.62 -1.08
N HIS A 453 27.32 -28.78 -1.97
CA HIS A 453 26.53 -28.13 -3.02
C HIS A 453 26.67 -28.92 -4.32
N LEU A 454 25.56 -29.36 -4.90
CA LEU A 454 25.53 -30.07 -6.18
C LEU A 454 24.86 -29.20 -7.24
N TYR A 455 25.60 -28.86 -8.28
CA TYR A 455 25.12 -28.11 -9.46
C TYR A 455 24.72 -26.65 -9.17
N TYR A 456 25.56 -25.91 -8.42
CA TYR A 456 25.35 -24.48 -8.12
C TYR A 456 26.31 -23.58 -8.90
N ASP A 457 25.95 -22.30 -9.00
CA ASP A 457 26.80 -21.27 -9.57
C ASP A 457 28.15 -21.24 -8.85
N ASN A 458 29.24 -21.42 -9.61
CA ASN A 458 30.62 -21.43 -9.12
C ASN A 458 30.97 -22.58 -8.14
N PHE A 459 30.12 -23.61 -8.03
CA PHE A 459 30.42 -24.86 -7.33
C PHE A 459 30.47 -26.02 -8.33
N HIS A 460 31.23 -27.06 -8.00
CA HIS A 460 31.48 -28.16 -8.92
C HIS A 460 30.47 -29.29 -8.81
#